data_AF-B4VNI5-F1
#
_entry.id   AF-B4VNI5-F1
#
_cell.length_a   1.000
_cell.length_b   1.000
_cell.length_c   1.000
_cell.angle_alpha   90.00
_cell.angle_beta   90.00
_cell.angle_gamma   90.00
#
_symmetry.space_group_name_H-M   'P 1'
#
loop_
_entity.id
_entity.type
_entity.pdbx_description
1 polymer ?
#
loop_
_entity_poly.entity_id
_entity_poly.type
_entity_poly.pdbx_seq_one_letter_code
_entity_poly.pdbx_strand_id
1 'polypeptide(L)' 'MNFLIDHNIRGQAQLLLNAIENEGWLDLVVIHFIMFEEI' A
#
# COMPACT_ATOMS: atom_id res chain seq x y z
N MET A 1 -0.25 8.37 5.96
CA MET A 1 -0.84 8.59 4.63
C MET A 1 -1.70 7.40 4.29
N ASN A 2 -2.92 7.63 3.81
CA ASN A 2 -3.84 6.55 3.48
C ASN A 2 -3.92 6.43 1.95
N PHE A 3 -3.66 5.24 1.44
CA PHE A 3 -3.84 4.87 0.04
C PHE A 3 -5.06 3.97 -0.08
N LEU A 4 -6.02 4.40 -0.87
CA LEU A 4 -7.17 3.58 -1.23
C LEU A 4 -6.77 2.73 -2.44
N ILE A 5 -6.90 1.41 -2.31
CA ILE A 5 -6.44 0.45 -3.31
C ILE A 5 -7.61 -0.35 -3.85
N ASP A 6 -7.73 -0.36 -5.18
CA ASP A 6 -8.72 -1.16 -5.89
C ASP A 6 -8.36 -2.65 -5.82
N HIS A 7 -9.36 -3.51 -5.60
CA HIS A 7 -9.16 -4.96 -5.50
C HIS A 7 -8.50 -5.57 -6.75
N ASN A 8 -8.68 -4.97 -7.94
CA ASN A 8 -8.06 -5.40 -9.19
C ASN A 8 -6.53 -5.21 -9.22
N ILE A 9 -5.97 -4.34 -8.38
CA ILE A 9 -4.53 -4.01 -8.36
C ILE A 9 -3.81 -4.47 -7.10
N ARG A 10 -4.38 -5.43 -6.35
CA ARG A 10 -3.80 -5.94 -5.09
C ARG A 10 -2.33 -6.38 -5.23
N GLY A 11 -1.98 -7.04 -6.33
CA GLY A 11 -0.61 -7.50 -6.56
C GLY A 11 0.39 -6.35 -6.70
N GLN A 12 0.04 -5.32 -7.48
CA GLN A 12 0.86 -4.14 -7.70
C GLN A 12 0.99 -3.31 -6.41
N ALA A 13 -0.09 -3.23 -5.63
CA ALA A 13 -0.08 -2.57 -4.34
C ALA A 13 0.89 -3.24 -3.36
N GLN A 14 0.95 -4.58 -3.35
CA GLN A 14 1.93 -5.31 -2.52
C GLN A 14 3.37 -5.01 -2.95
N LEU A 15 3.64 -4.97 -4.27
CA LEU A 15 4.97 -4.64 -4.78
C LEU A 15 5.41 -3.23 -4.35
N LEU A 16 4.49 -2.27 -4.41
CA LEU A 16 4.74 -0.90 -3.95
C LEU A 16 5.02 -0.85 -2.44
N LEU A 17 4.22 -1.54 -1.63
CA LEU A 17 4.41 -1.56 -0.17
C LEU A 17 5.79 -2.13 0.20
N ASN A 18 6.21 -3.22 -0.45
CA ASN A 18 7.53 -3.80 -0.24
C ASN A 18 8.66 -2.83 -0.64
N ALA A 19 8.49 -2.05 -1.71
CA ALA A 19 9.48 -1.05 -2.10
C ALA A 19 9.59 0.08 -1.07
N ILE A 20 8.44 0.59 -0.59
CA ILE A 20 8.36 1.60 0.47
C ILE A 20 9.04 1.11 1.75
N GLU A 21 8.80 -0.15 2.14
CA GLU A 21 9.44 -0.77 3.31
C GLU A 21 10.95 -0.91 3.12
N ASN A 22 11.41 -1.41 1.97
CA ASN A 22 12.84 -1.58 1.69
C ASN A 22 13.62 -0.26 1.64
N GLU A 23 12.96 0.84 1.29
CA GLU A 23 13.54 2.18 1.31
C GLU A 23 13.48 2.85 2.71
N GLY A 24 12.91 2.19 3.71
CA GLY A 24 12.86 2.68 5.10
C GLY A 24 11.85 3.79 5.36
N TRP A 25 10.90 4.02 4.44
CA TRP A 25 9.92 5.10 4.59
C TRP A 25 8.98 4.89 5.78
N LEU A 26 8.70 3.64 6.16
CA LEU A 26 7.80 3.31 7.26
C LEU A 26 8.36 3.73 8.63
N ASP A 27 9.68 3.92 8.75
CA ASP A 27 10.31 4.46 9.96
C ASP A 27 10.08 5.97 10.12
N LEU A 28 9.77 6.66 9.02
CA LEU A 28 9.62 8.12 8.97
C LEU A 28 8.16 8.55 8.93
N VAL A 29 7.32 7.81 8.20
CA VAL A 29 5.92 8.15 7.99
C VAL A 29 5.02 6.91 8.07
N VAL A 30 3.92 7.03 8.81
CA VAL A 30 2.91 5.97 8.85
C VAL A 30 2.17 5.92 7.52
N ILE A 31 2.12 4.76 6.86
CA ILE A 31 1.43 4.54 5.59
C ILE A 31 0.44 3.39 5.77
N HIS A 32 -0.79 3.57 5.30
CA HIS A 32 -1.84 2.55 5.34
C HIS A 32 -2.37 2.30 3.93
N PHE A 33 -2.48 1.02 3.57
CA PHE A 33 -3.12 0.57 2.35
C PHE A 33 -4.49 0.03 2.74
N ILE A 34 -5.55 0.64 2.21
CA ILE A 34 -6.93 0.28 2.49
C ILE A 34 -7.51 -0.29 1.20
N MET A 35 -7.69 -1.60 1.18
CA MET A 35 -8.34 -2.29 0.06
C MET A 35 -9.84 -2.01 0.12
N PHE A 36 -10.43 -1.67 -1.02
CA PHE A 36 -11.88 -1.67 -1.18
C PHE A 36 -12.29 -2.87 -2.07
N GLU A 37 -13.13 -3.74 -1.49
CA GLU A 37 -13.73 -4.87 -2.20
C GLU A 37 -14.85 -4.34 -3.10
N GLU A 38 -14.97 -4.88 -4.32
CA GLU A 38 -16.13 -4.63 -5.20
C GLU A 38 -17.40 -5.14 -4.48
N ILE A 39 -18.49 -4.35 -4.48
CA ILE A 39 -19.81 -4.78 -3.97
C ILE A 39 -20.46 -5.72 -4.98
#